data_AF-A0A530WW74-F1
#
_entry.id   AF-A0A530WW74-F1
#
_cell.length_a   1.000
_cell.length_b   1.000
_cell.length_c   1.000
_cell.angle_alpha   90.00
_cell.angle_beta   90.00
_cell.angle_gamma   90.00
#
_symmetry.space_group_name_H-M   'P 1'
#
loop_
_entity.id
_entity.type
_entity.pdbx_description
1 polymer ?
#
loop_
_entity_poly.entity_id
_entity_poly.type
_entity_poly.pdbx_seq_one_letter_code
_entity_poly.pdbx_strand_id
1 'polypeptide(L)' 'MRISDFVYPSDAVKVAIELYGSEAQTTVAYCALEAHYDRRSADFRCWSSIFRDLTGAVPFQALRN' A
#
# COMPACT_ATOMS: atom_id res chain seq x y z
N MET A 1 6.18 9.00 11.14
CA MET A 1 6.25 7.53 11.19
C MET A 1 5.94 7.03 9.78
N ARG A 2 6.91 6.43 9.08
CA ARG A 2 6.68 5.91 7.71
C ARG A 2 6.49 4.39 7.79
N ILE A 3 5.52 3.84 7.07
CA ILE A 3 5.30 2.38 6.99
C ILE A 3 6.53 1.66 6.41
N SER A 4 7.33 2.34 5.60
CA SER A 4 8.61 1.82 5.10
C SER A 4 9.66 1.56 6.19
N ASP A 5 9.51 2.13 7.39
CA ASP A 5 10.41 1.86 8.53
C ASP A 5 10.13 0.52 9.22
N PHE A 6 8.97 -0.13 8.99
CA PHE A 6 8.53 -1.22 9.85
C PHE A 6 8.35 -2.60 9.22
N VAL A 7 8.36 -2.78 7.89
CA VAL A 7 7.54 -3.89 7.38
C VAL A 7 8.08 -4.72 6.21
N TYR A 8 8.19 -6.03 6.47
CA TYR A 8 8.01 -7.09 5.48
C TYR A 8 6.66 -6.91 4.76
N PRO A 9 6.60 -6.81 3.42
CA PRO A 9 5.43 -6.35 2.67
C PRO A 9 4.07 -6.94 3.10
N SER A 10 4.04 -8.19 3.58
CA SER A 10 2.88 -8.89 4.13
C SER A 10 2.22 -8.21 5.33
N ASP A 11 2.99 -7.66 6.28
CA ASP A 11 2.41 -6.99 7.46
C ASP A 11 1.95 -5.57 7.11
N ALA A 12 2.48 -4.97 6.04
CA ALA A 12 2.15 -3.59 5.64
C ALA A 12 0.77 -3.56 5.00
N VAL A 13 0.42 -4.63 4.28
CA VAL A 13 -0.93 -4.84 3.74
C VAL A 13 -1.94 -4.91 4.89
N LYS A 14 -1.69 -5.71 5.94
CA LYS A 14 -2.58 -5.84 7.09
C LYS A 14 -2.70 -4.52 7.86
N VAL A 15 -1.58 -3.89 8.16
CA VAL A 15 -1.52 -2.60 8.86
C VAL A 15 -2.22 -1.51 8.05
N ALA A 16 -2.07 -1.48 6.72
CA ALA A 16 -2.76 -0.51 5.88
C ALA A 16 -4.28 -0.74 5.85
N ILE A 17 -4.74 -1.99 5.81
CA ILE A 17 -6.17 -2.30 5.91
C ILE A 17 -6.71 -1.92 7.30
N GLU A 18 -5.96 -2.18 8.37
CA GLU A 18 -6.36 -1.85 9.74
C GLU A 18 -6.38 -0.32 9.99
N LEU A 19 -5.42 0.42 9.44
CA LEU A 19 -5.32 1.87 9.60
C LEU A 19 -6.25 2.66 8.68
N TYR A 20 -6.42 2.21 7.43
CA TYR A 20 -7.07 3.00 6.37
C TYR A 20 -8.35 2.36 5.83
N GLY A 21 -8.66 1.11 6.19
CA GLY A 21 -9.90 0.44 5.78
C GLY A 21 -10.06 0.37 4.25
N SER A 22 -11.17 0.94 3.74
CA SER A 22 -11.48 0.99 2.31
C SER A 22 -10.49 1.86 1.51
N GLU A 23 -9.82 2.81 2.15
CA GLU A 23 -8.89 3.73 1.49
C GLU A 23 -7.45 3.21 1.44
N ALA A 24 -7.19 2.00 1.98
CA ALA A 24 -5.85 1.42 2.04
C ALA A 24 -5.16 1.37 0.66
N GLN A 25 -5.90 1.04 -0.41
CA GLN A 25 -5.37 1.02 -1.77
C GLN A 25 -4.94 2.42 -2.25
N THR A 26 -5.77 3.43 -2.02
CA THR A 26 -5.51 4.81 -2.42
C THR A 26 -4.32 5.39 -1.68
N THR A 27 -4.22 5.15 -0.37
CA THR A 27 -3.10 5.60 0.46
C THR A 27 -1.79 4.94 0.03
N VAL A 28 -1.80 3.63 -0.21
CA VAL A 28 -0.60 2.91 -0.69
C VAL A 28 -0.17 3.40 -2.07
N ALA A 29 -1.11 3.65 -2.98
CA ALA A 29 -0.81 4.23 -4.29
C ALA A 29 -0.20 5.64 -4.17
N TYR A 30 -0.74 6.46 -3.25
CA TYR A 30 -0.22 7.80 -2.98
C TYR A 30 1.21 7.74 -2.42
N CYS A 31 1.49 6.85 -1.46
CA CYS A 31 2.83 6.66 -0.92
C CYS A 31 3.83 6.13 -1.97
N ALA A 32 3.38 5.26 -2.89
CA ALA A 32 4.20 4.85 -4.02
C ALA A 32 4.56 6.05 -4.90
N LEU A 33 3.59 6.88 -5.28
CA LEU A 33 3.82 8.07 -6.10
C LEU A 33 4.75 9.07 -5.40
N GLU A 34 4.55 9.34 -4.12
CA GLU A 34 5.42 10.22 -3.33
C GLU A 34 6.87 9.70 -3.31
N ALA A 35 7.07 8.40 -3.09
CA ALA A 35 8.39 7.78 -3.16
C ALA A 35 9.03 7.86 -4.55
N HIS A 36 8.22 7.80 -5.61
CA HIS A 36 8.69 7.99 -6.98
C HIS A 36 9.20 9.42 -7.21
N TYR A 37 8.44 10.43 -6.77
CA TYR A 37 8.84 11.84 -6.87
C TYR A 37 10.07 12.16 -6.02
N ASP A 38 10.20 11.56 -4.84
CA ASP A 38 11.38 11.66 -3.97
C ASP A 38 12.60 10.88 -4.49
N ARG A 39 12.51 10.23 -5.65
CA ARG A 39 13.53 9.34 -6.25
C ARG A 39 13.96 8.18 -5.33
N ARG A 40 13.13 7.83 -4.35
CA ARG A 40 13.32 6.66 -3.48
C ARG A 40 12.80 5.41 -4.20
N SER A 41 13.60 4.94 -5.16
CA SER A 41 13.24 3.82 -6.05
C SER A 41 13.06 2.48 -5.33
N ALA A 42 13.73 2.26 -4.18
CA ALA A 42 13.53 1.08 -3.34
C ALA A 42 12.15 1.11 -2.66
N ASP A 43 11.79 2.25 -2.05
CA ASP A 43 10.49 2.48 -1.42
C ASP A 43 9.37 2.36 -2.45
N PHE A 44 9.54 2.97 -3.62
CA PHE A 44 8.56 2.88 -4.72
C PHE A 44 8.23 1.42 -5.06
N ARG A 45 9.25 0.56 -5.22
CA ARG A 45 9.05 -0.87 -5.53
C ARG A 45 8.36 -1.61 -4.39
N CYS A 46 8.68 -1.29 -3.15
CA CYS A 46 8.03 -1.86 -1.97
C CYS A 46 6.53 -1.53 -1.96
N TRP A 47 6.20 -0.24 -2.08
CA TRP A 47 4.81 0.23 -2.13
C TRP A 47 4.04 -0.32 -3.33
N SER A 48 4.69 -0.47 -4.49
CA SER A 48 4.11 -1.10 -5.67
C SER A 48 3.73 -2.57 -5.41
N SER A 49 4.57 -3.30 -4.67
CA SER A 49 4.28 -4.69 -4.29
C SER A 49 3.09 -4.77 -3.35
N ILE A 50 3.06 -3.91 -2.32
CA ILE A 50 1.95 -3.82 -1.36
C ILE A 50 0.65 -3.45 -2.06
N PHE A 51 0.69 -2.52 -3.02
CA PHE A 51 -0.48 -2.13 -3.81
C PHE A 51 -1.03 -3.31 -4.61
N ARG A 52 -0.16 -4.03 -5.32
CA ARG A 52 -0.54 -5.21 -6.09
C ARG A 52 -1.15 -6.30 -5.20
N ASP A 53 -0.55 -6.55 -4.04
CA ASP A 53 -1.03 -7.56 -3.10
C ASP A 53 -2.38 -7.13 -2.49
N LEU A 54 -2.57 -5.85 -2.20
CA LEU A 54 -3.88 -5.30 -1.82
C LEU A 54 -4.91 -5.50 -2.93
N THR A 55 -4.62 -5.13 -4.17
CA THR A 55 -5.55 -5.29 -5.30
C THR A 55 -5.87 -6.75 -5.62
N GLY A 56 -4.94 -7.67 -5.36
CA GLY A 56 -5.16 -9.11 -5.49
C GLY A 56 -5.94 -9.72 -4.31
N ALA A 57 -5.79 -9.17 -3.10
CA ALA A 57 -6.41 -9.69 -1.88
C ALA A 57 -7.84 -9.19 -1.66
N VAL A 58 -8.17 -7.95 -2.02
CA VAL A 58 -9.56 -7.49 -2.07
C VAL A 58 -10.10 -7.65 -3.49
N PRO A 59 -11.01 -8.60 -3.75
CA PRO A 59 -11.70 -8.61 -5.03
C PRO A 59 -12.44 -7.27 -5.17
N PHE A 60 -12.24 -6.58 -6.30
CA PHE A 60 -12.88 -5.30 -6.66
C PHE A 60 -14.41 -5.29 -6.47
N GLN A 61 -15.03 -6.46 -6.29
CA GLN A 61 -16.44 -6.67 -6.00
C GLN A 61 -16.86 -6.33 -4.55
N ALA A 62 -15.93 -6.27 -3.58
CA ALA A 62 -16.24 -5.98 -2.18
C ALA A 62 -16.42 -4.47 -1.87
N LEU A 63 -16.14 -3.59 -2.83
CA LEU A 63 -16.32 -2.12 -2.71
C LEU A 63 -17.66 -1.64 -3.32
N ARG A 64 -18.52 -2.57 -3.76
CA ARG A 64 -19.86 -2.26 -4.28
C ARG A 64 -20.93 -2.62 -3.26
N ASN A 65 -20.96 -1.92 -2.12
CA ASN A 65 -22.13 -1.88 -1.26
C ASN A 65 -22.53 -0.43 -0.98
#